data_AF-A0A1X2FA65-F1
#
_entry.id   AF-A0A1X2FA65-F1
#
_cell.length_a   1.000
_cell.length_b   1.000
_cell.length_c   1.000
_cell.angle_alpha   90.00
_cell.angle_beta   90.00
_cell.angle_gamma   90.00
#
_symmetry.space_group_name_H-M   'P 1'
#
loop_
_entity.id
_entity.type
_entity.pdbx_description
1 polymer ?
#
loop_
_entity_poly.entity_id
_entity_poly.type
_entity_poly.pdbx_seq_one_letter_code
_entity_poly.pdbx_strand_id
1 'polypeptide(L)'
;MRFVSEEGFLLDDVYLTSISTQVFHEGSEALRITWDVSIKPLAIDEVLWAAFLPDVEMGPKMRINRRINGAFTIQPLRLSRASHDVAATDEPDWEPVLDEFDRVRADFIADHPTAADFVSALRRADDGIAPSRGLTRLVTALISAGDNTEAANIADEAIARGERGSMSSTVDVLKYLSAYAKGPEAYSAFTASLAPTHDYQVLQHSDRDISVGLSREHHRGTMRRDLESMNGADPWAVVLRARAPLGAPEDFTTSRYLQAAGTAEAMVVELCMPGGADIGAVSVRSVVGHPSTGRAERDVEITLPRGIERISRDEVFTADQAAGLFETFYRTDTIGEDYVLRPVEGYTADGGHVYPET
;
A
#
# COMPACT_ATOMS: atom_id res chain seq x y z
N MET A 1 -16.48 -17.38 -28.82
CA MET A 1 -15.62 -17.05 -27.66
C MET A 1 -14.37 -16.29 -28.11
N ARG A 2 -13.86 -15.35 -27.30
CA ARG A 2 -12.58 -14.64 -27.52
C ARG A 2 -11.58 -15.06 -26.43
N PHE A 3 -10.30 -14.74 -26.62
CA PHE A 3 -9.23 -15.14 -25.67
C PHE A 3 -8.28 -13.99 -25.35
N VAL A 4 -7.84 -13.97 -24.09
CA VAL A 4 -6.69 -13.19 -23.63
C VAL A 4 -5.81 -14.15 -22.81
N SER A 5 -4.58 -14.38 -23.28
CA SER A 5 -3.71 -15.44 -22.76
C SER A 5 -4.43 -16.81 -22.83
N GLU A 6 -4.53 -17.53 -21.71
CA GLU A 6 -5.18 -18.86 -21.61
C GLU A 6 -6.64 -18.77 -21.16
N GLU A 7 -7.19 -17.57 -21.00
CA GLU A 7 -8.55 -17.36 -20.49
C GLU A 7 -9.52 -17.06 -21.64
N GLY A 8 -10.53 -17.92 -21.78
CA GLY A 8 -11.63 -17.73 -22.73
C GLY A 8 -12.69 -16.80 -22.13
N PHE A 9 -13.29 -15.93 -22.94
CA PHE A 9 -14.33 -15.02 -22.45
C PHE A 9 -15.37 -14.66 -23.50
N LEU A 10 -16.53 -14.24 -23.00
CA LEU A 10 -17.59 -13.56 -23.73
C LEU A 10 -17.91 -12.21 -23.09
N LEU A 11 -18.33 -11.28 -23.94
CA LEU A 11 -18.80 -9.96 -23.55
C LEU A 11 -20.26 -9.85 -23.94
N ASP A 12 -21.08 -9.55 -22.96
CA ASP A 12 -22.47 -9.15 -23.07
C ASP A 12 -22.60 -7.64 -22.87
N ASP A 13 -23.81 -7.12 -22.99
CA ASP A 13 -24.09 -5.69 -22.76
C ASP A 13 -23.73 -5.25 -21.33
N VAL A 14 -23.96 -6.14 -20.36
CA VAL A 14 -23.72 -5.87 -18.94
C VAL A 14 -22.50 -6.61 -18.41
N TYR A 15 -22.27 -7.85 -18.84
CA TYR A 15 -21.35 -8.78 -18.20
C TYR A 15 -20.15 -9.14 -19.05
N LEU A 16 -19.05 -9.42 -18.35
CA LEU A 16 -17.96 -10.24 -18.84
C LEU A 16 -18.06 -11.59 -18.13
N THR A 17 -18.12 -12.67 -18.91
CA THR A 17 -18.01 -14.03 -18.38
C THR A 17 -16.75 -14.66 -18.94
N SER A 18 -15.97 -15.29 -18.07
CA SER A 18 -14.73 -15.96 -18.45
C SER A 18 -14.69 -17.40 -17.96
N ILE A 19 -13.87 -18.19 -18.66
CA ILE A 19 -13.53 -19.55 -18.33
C ILE A 19 -12.00 -19.69 -18.28
N SER A 20 -11.52 -20.18 -17.14
CA SER A 20 -10.12 -20.53 -16.96
C SER A 20 -10.00 -22.04 -16.80
N THR A 21 -9.14 -22.66 -17.59
CA THR A 21 -8.91 -24.11 -17.59
C THR A 21 -7.52 -24.44 -17.05
N GLN A 22 -7.42 -25.53 -16.28
CA GLN A 22 -6.17 -26.08 -15.78
C GLN A 22 -6.11 -27.56 -16.10
N VAL A 23 -4.97 -28.03 -16.60
CA VAL A 23 -4.75 -29.44 -16.91
C VAL A 23 -3.68 -29.98 -15.97
N PHE A 24 -4.05 -31.00 -15.20
CA PHE A 24 -3.16 -31.69 -14.26
C PHE A 24 -2.89 -33.11 -14.75
N HIS A 25 -1.67 -33.60 -14.53
CA HIS A 25 -1.36 -35.01 -14.73
C HIS A 25 -1.76 -35.80 -13.49
N GLU A 26 -2.64 -36.77 -13.65
CA GLU A 26 -3.02 -37.75 -12.62
C GLU A 26 -2.31 -39.07 -12.92
N GLY A 27 -1.01 -39.11 -12.60
CA GLY A 27 -0.13 -40.20 -13.00
C GLY A 27 0.32 -40.09 -14.46
N SER A 28 0.72 -41.21 -15.07
CA SER A 28 1.28 -41.24 -16.43
C SER A 28 0.23 -41.41 -17.54
N GLU A 29 -1.00 -41.81 -17.21
CA GLU A 29 -2.01 -42.24 -18.19
C GLU A 29 -3.28 -41.38 -18.21
N ALA A 30 -3.46 -40.48 -17.23
CA ALA A 30 -4.66 -39.64 -17.12
C ALA A 30 -4.32 -38.17 -16.94
N LEU A 31 -5.15 -37.32 -17.54
CA LEU A 31 -5.17 -35.88 -17.35
C LEU A 31 -6.48 -35.50 -16.66
N ARG A 32 -6.39 -34.66 -15.63
CA ARG A 32 -7.56 -33.98 -15.05
C ARG A 32 -7.65 -32.57 -15.58
N ILE A 33 -8.69 -32.31 -16.35
CA ILE A 33 -9.05 -30.96 -16.80
C ILE A 33 -9.99 -30.38 -15.75
N THR A 34 -9.62 -29.25 -15.16
CA THR A 34 -10.46 -28.49 -14.25
C THR A 34 -10.77 -27.14 -14.87
N TRP A 35 -11.98 -26.63 -14.72
CA TRP A 35 -12.33 -25.28 -15.17
C TRP A 35 -13.16 -24.55 -14.13
N ASP A 36 -13.00 -23.23 -14.13
CA ASP A 36 -13.82 -22.30 -13.36
C ASP A 36 -14.53 -21.35 -14.34
N VAL A 37 -15.86 -21.23 -14.20
CA VAL A 37 -16.65 -20.22 -14.91
C VAL A 37 -16.91 -19.06 -13.97
N SER A 38 -16.55 -17.85 -14.37
CA SER A 38 -16.68 -16.65 -13.54
C SER A 38 -17.33 -15.51 -14.30
N ILE A 39 -18.03 -14.62 -13.59
CA ILE A 39 -18.75 -13.49 -14.19
C ILE A 39 -18.59 -12.21 -13.38
N LYS A 40 -18.59 -11.06 -14.06
CA LYS A 40 -18.70 -9.75 -13.43
C LYS A 40 -19.29 -8.71 -14.37
N PRO A 41 -19.99 -7.67 -13.85
CA PRO A 41 -20.41 -6.55 -14.68
C PRO A 41 -19.20 -5.80 -15.25
N LEU A 42 -19.29 -5.31 -16.48
CA LEU A 42 -18.24 -4.50 -17.11
C LEU A 42 -17.95 -3.20 -16.36
N ALA A 43 -18.97 -2.68 -15.66
CA ALA A 43 -18.95 -1.40 -14.96
C ALA A 43 -18.14 -1.41 -13.66
N ILE A 44 -17.99 -2.55 -12.97
CA ILE A 44 -17.26 -2.58 -11.68
C ILE A 44 -15.78 -2.23 -11.85
N ASP A 45 -15.17 -2.67 -12.97
CA ASP A 45 -13.79 -2.33 -13.30
C ASP A 45 -13.66 -0.86 -13.76
N GLU A 46 -14.67 -0.30 -14.43
CA GLU A 46 -14.66 1.13 -14.79
C GLU A 46 -14.74 2.02 -13.54
N VAL A 47 -15.52 1.63 -12.52
CA VAL A 47 -15.53 2.33 -11.22
C VAL A 47 -14.13 2.31 -10.60
N LEU A 48 -13.49 1.14 -10.56
CA LEU A 48 -12.15 1.01 -10.02
C LEU A 48 -11.15 1.88 -10.80
N TRP A 49 -11.20 1.92 -12.12
CA TRP A 49 -10.27 2.74 -12.90
C TRP A 49 -10.56 4.22 -12.80
N ALA A 50 -11.83 4.64 -12.79
CA ALA A 50 -12.20 6.04 -12.60
C ALA A 50 -11.73 6.57 -11.23
N ALA A 51 -11.79 5.73 -10.18
CA ALA A 51 -11.39 6.13 -8.84
C ALA A 51 -9.86 6.18 -8.64
N PHE A 52 -9.05 5.43 -9.40
CA PHE A 52 -7.60 5.31 -9.14
C PHE A 52 -6.71 5.79 -10.27
N LEU A 53 -7.22 5.73 -11.49
CA LEU A 53 -6.50 6.05 -12.71
C LEU A 53 -7.33 7.04 -13.55
N PRO A 54 -7.85 8.14 -12.95
CA PRO A 54 -8.77 9.05 -13.64
C PRO A 54 -8.14 9.67 -14.90
N ASP A 55 -6.82 9.87 -14.89
CA ASP A 55 -6.07 10.50 -15.97
C ASP A 55 -5.50 9.49 -16.99
N VAL A 56 -5.71 8.18 -16.78
CA VAL A 56 -5.17 7.16 -17.69
C VAL A 56 -6.14 6.89 -18.82
N GLU A 57 -5.78 7.32 -20.02
CA GLU A 57 -6.53 6.98 -21.23
C GLU A 57 -6.35 5.50 -21.59
N MET A 58 -7.47 4.75 -21.59
CA MET A 58 -7.46 3.32 -21.93
C MET A 58 -8.19 3.02 -23.23
N GLY A 59 -7.47 2.62 -24.28
CA GLY A 59 -8.09 2.16 -25.51
C GLY A 59 -8.98 0.91 -25.29
N PRO A 60 -9.97 0.64 -26.17
CA PRO A 60 -10.91 -0.47 -25.99
C PRO A 60 -10.26 -1.85 -25.79
N LYS A 61 -9.18 -2.14 -26.54
CA LYS A 61 -8.42 -3.39 -26.40
C LYS A 61 -7.71 -3.49 -25.05
N MET A 62 -7.13 -2.40 -24.56
CA MET A 62 -6.46 -2.37 -23.26
C MET A 62 -7.46 -2.58 -22.12
N ARG A 63 -8.64 -1.95 -22.23
CA ARG A 63 -9.76 -2.13 -21.31
C ARG A 63 -10.19 -3.60 -21.23
N ILE A 64 -10.34 -4.31 -22.35
CA ILE A 64 -10.71 -5.73 -22.33
C ILE A 64 -9.61 -6.57 -21.68
N ASN A 65 -8.35 -6.41 -22.12
CA ASN A 65 -7.23 -7.17 -21.58
C ASN A 65 -7.12 -7.02 -20.05
N ARG A 66 -7.19 -5.78 -19.55
CA ARG A 66 -7.09 -5.51 -18.10
C ARG A 66 -8.21 -6.13 -17.27
N ARG A 67 -9.43 -6.30 -17.80
CA ARG A 67 -10.51 -6.99 -17.08
C ARG A 67 -10.25 -8.48 -16.88
N ILE A 68 -9.53 -9.09 -17.82
CA ILE A 68 -9.26 -10.52 -17.84
C ILE A 68 -7.98 -10.83 -17.04
N ASN A 69 -6.86 -10.24 -17.42
CA ASN A 69 -5.55 -10.60 -16.86
C ASN A 69 -4.80 -9.44 -16.18
N GLY A 70 -5.48 -8.34 -15.90
CA GLY A 70 -4.86 -7.15 -15.31
C GLY A 70 -4.59 -7.30 -13.81
N ALA A 71 -3.48 -6.74 -13.34
CA ALA A 71 -3.17 -6.63 -11.91
C ALA A 71 -4.12 -5.68 -11.14
N PHE A 72 -4.93 -4.89 -11.87
CA PHE A 72 -5.80 -3.86 -11.33
C PHE A 72 -7.24 -4.06 -11.82
N THR A 73 -7.84 -5.16 -11.35
CA THR A 73 -9.19 -5.58 -11.72
C THR A 73 -9.93 -6.15 -10.52
N ILE A 74 -11.26 -6.03 -10.52
CA ILE A 74 -12.12 -6.63 -9.51
C ILE A 74 -12.26 -8.13 -9.80
N GLN A 75 -12.09 -8.94 -8.76
CA GLN A 75 -12.26 -10.38 -8.85
C GLN A 75 -13.71 -10.72 -9.25
N PRO A 76 -13.94 -11.56 -10.28
CA PRO A 76 -15.28 -11.93 -10.67
C PRO A 76 -15.95 -12.85 -9.63
N LEU A 77 -17.27 -13.00 -9.74
CA LEU A 77 -18.03 -14.01 -9.02
C LEU A 77 -17.83 -15.37 -9.70
N ARG A 78 -17.43 -16.40 -8.96
CA ARG A 78 -17.36 -17.77 -9.50
C ARG A 78 -18.77 -18.34 -9.56
N LEU A 79 -19.18 -18.77 -10.76
CA LEU A 79 -20.49 -19.38 -10.99
C LEU A 79 -20.45 -20.89 -10.88
N SER A 80 -19.41 -21.52 -11.45
CA SER A 80 -19.21 -22.96 -11.34
C SER A 80 -17.72 -23.30 -11.31
N ARG A 81 -17.44 -24.50 -10.78
CA ARG A 81 -16.15 -25.18 -10.86
C ARG A 81 -16.44 -26.64 -11.14
N ALA A 82 -15.87 -27.17 -12.21
CA ALA A 82 -16.04 -28.57 -12.59
C ALA A 82 -14.72 -29.15 -13.07
N SER A 83 -14.68 -30.47 -13.16
CA SER A 83 -13.51 -31.20 -13.63
C SER A 83 -13.93 -32.47 -14.36
N HIS A 84 -13.12 -32.86 -15.34
CA HIS A 84 -13.28 -34.08 -16.10
C HIS A 84 -11.92 -34.76 -16.30
N ASP A 85 -11.89 -36.08 -16.13
CA ASP A 85 -10.69 -36.88 -16.34
C ASP A 85 -10.70 -37.46 -17.77
N VAL A 86 -9.61 -37.29 -18.50
CA VAL A 86 -9.41 -37.81 -19.87
C VAL A 86 -8.13 -38.64 -19.93
N ALA A 87 -8.04 -39.62 -20.83
CA ALA A 87 -6.78 -40.33 -21.01
C ALA A 87 -5.73 -39.39 -21.62
N ALA A 88 -4.47 -39.53 -21.21
CA ALA A 88 -3.39 -38.65 -21.67
C ALA A 88 -3.08 -38.77 -23.17
N THR A 89 -3.56 -39.85 -23.81
CA THR A 89 -3.43 -40.10 -25.25
C THR A 89 -4.59 -39.56 -26.07
N ASP A 90 -5.69 -39.16 -25.43
CA ASP A 90 -6.90 -38.73 -26.11
C ASP A 90 -6.81 -37.23 -26.44
N GLU A 91 -7.42 -36.83 -27.55
CA GLU A 91 -7.66 -35.41 -27.80
C GLU A 91 -8.73 -34.92 -26.81
N PRO A 92 -8.46 -33.85 -26.03
CA PRO A 92 -9.43 -33.36 -25.05
C PRO A 92 -10.75 -32.97 -25.71
N ASP A 93 -11.86 -33.57 -25.26
CA ASP A 93 -13.19 -33.14 -25.64
C ASP A 93 -13.58 -31.88 -24.84
N TRP A 94 -13.66 -30.76 -25.53
CA TRP A 94 -14.02 -29.47 -24.95
C TRP A 94 -15.52 -29.19 -25.00
N GLU A 95 -16.32 -29.98 -25.71
CA GLU A 95 -17.77 -29.75 -25.85
C GLU A 95 -18.48 -29.68 -24.49
N PRO A 96 -18.23 -30.59 -23.51
CA PRO A 96 -18.84 -30.50 -22.19
C PRO A 96 -18.46 -29.23 -21.41
N VAL A 97 -17.22 -28.76 -21.59
CA VAL A 97 -16.69 -27.56 -20.94
C VAL A 97 -17.38 -26.31 -21.48
N LEU A 98 -17.55 -26.24 -22.80
CA LEU A 98 -18.21 -25.11 -23.47
C LEU A 98 -19.72 -25.10 -23.24
N ASP A 99 -20.37 -26.27 -23.24
CA ASP A 99 -21.79 -26.41 -22.93
C ASP A 99 -22.11 -25.97 -21.50
N GLU A 100 -21.26 -26.36 -20.52
CA GLU A 100 -21.42 -25.88 -19.15
C GLU A 100 -21.22 -24.36 -19.07
N PHE A 101 -20.18 -23.83 -19.72
CA PHE A 101 -19.94 -22.40 -19.76
C PHE A 101 -21.13 -21.61 -20.28
N ASP A 102 -21.67 -22.00 -21.44
CA ASP A 102 -22.80 -21.31 -22.06
C ASP A 102 -24.08 -21.44 -21.22
N ARG A 103 -24.34 -22.63 -20.66
CA ARG A 103 -25.51 -22.85 -19.79
C ARG A 103 -25.44 -22.00 -18.52
N VAL A 104 -24.36 -22.11 -17.76
CA VAL A 104 -24.22 -21.42 -16.46
C VAL A 104 -24.21 -19.90 -16.65
N ARG A 105 -23.58 -19.41 -17.73
CA ARG A 105 -23.64 -18.00 -18.12
C ARG A 105 -25.07 -17.56 -18.44
N ALA A 106 -25.77 -18.29 -19.29
CA ALA A 106 -27.12 -17.93 -19.73
C ALA A 106 -28.11 -17.92 -18.57
N ASP A 107 -28.05 -18.94 -17.70
CA ASP A 107 -28.87 -19.06 -16.49
C ASP A 107 -28.64 -17.84 -15.58
N PHE A 108 -27.38 -17.49 -15.32
CA PHE A 108 -27.06 -16.35 -14.45
C PHE A 108 -27.55 -15.01 -15.03
N ILE A 109 -27.32 -14.76 -16.32
CA ILE A 109 -27.73 -13.50 -16.97
C ILE A 109 -29.26 -13.39 -17.01
N ALA A 110 -29.97 -14.50 -17.19
CA ALA A 110 -31.43 -14.53 -17.15
C ALA A 110 -31.98 -14.16 -15.76
N ASP A 111 -31.36 -14.68 -14.70
CA ASP A 111 -31.76 -14.40 -13.30
C ASP A 111 -31.28 -13.04 -12.79
N HIS A 112 -30.18 -12.52 -13.35
CA HIS A 112 -29.52 -11.29 -12.92
C HIS A 112 -29.17 -10.37 -14.10
N PRO A 113 -30.17 -9.80 -14.80
CA PRO A 113 -29.93 -9.06 -16.03
C PRO A 113 -29.18 -7.74 -15.84
N THR A 114 -29.16 -7.17 -14.63
CA THR A 114 -28.55 -5.85 -14.36
C THR A 114 -27.40 -5.90 -13.36
N ALA A 115 -26.58 -4.84 -13.33
CA ALA A 115 -25.53 -4.68 -12.32
C ALA A 115 -26.10 -4.61 -10.87
N ALA A 116 -27.34 -4.15 -10.69
CA ALA A 116 -28.00 -4.16 -9.39
C ALA A 116 -28.36 -5.59 -8.94
N ASP A 117 -28.78 -6.45 -9.87
CA ASP A 117 -29.06 -7.85 -9.58
C ASP A 117 -27.79 -8.61 -9.19
N PHE A 118 -26.65 -8.25 -9.78
CA PHE A 118 -25.34 -8.77 -9.40
C PHE A 118 -25.01 -8.52 -7.93
N VAL A 119 -25.37 -7.37 -7.36
CA VAL A 119 -25.18 -7.09 -5.92
C VAL A 119 -25.96 -8.10 -5.07
N SER A 120 -27.18 -8.43 -5.49
CA SER A 120 -28.00 -9.43 -4.80
C SER A 120 -27.40 -10.84 -4.90
N ALA A 121 -26.79 -11.19 -6.04
CA ALA A 121 -26.05 -12.44 -6.19
C ALA A 121 -24.81 -12.48 -5.29
N LEU A 122 -24.03 -11.39 -5.25
CA LEU A 122 -22.84 -11.27 -4.41
C LEU A 122 -23.12 -11.47 -2.92
N ARG A 123 -24.22 -10.90 -2.40
CA ARG A 123 -24.60 -11.04 -0.98
C ARG A 123 -24.94 -12.47 -0.57
N ARG A 124 -25.31 -13.32 -1.53
CA ARG A 124 -25.64 -14.74 -1.30
C ARG A 124 -24.50 -15.68 -1.63
N ALA A 125 -23.47 -15.19 -2.33
CA ALA A 125 -22.37 -16.00 -2.79
C ALA A 125 -21.45 -16.40 -1.64
N ASP A 126 -21.09 -17.69 -1.62
CA ASP A 126 -19.99 -18.22 -0.83
C ASP A 126 -18.97 -18.83 -1.80
N ASP A 127 -18.10 -17.98 -2.35
CA ASP A 127 -17.08 -18.38 -3.35
C ASP A 127 -15.67 -18.45 -2.75
N GLY A 128 -15.55 -18.45 -1.43
CA GLY A 128 -14.32 -18.69 -0.69
C GLY A 128 -13.21 -17.65 -0.89
N ILE A 129 -13.54 -16.46 -1.40
CA ILE A 129 -12.54 -15.40 -1.60
C ILE A 129 -12.17 -14.72 -0.28
N ALA A 130 -10.96 -14.16 -0.22
CA ALA A 130 -10.51 -13.41 0.96
C ALA A 130 -11.47 -12.24 1.28
N PRO A 131 -11.79 -11.97 2.56
CA PRO A 131 -12.72 -10.90 2.95
C PRO A 131 -12.37 -9.53 2.35
N SER A 132 -11.08 -9.18 2.27
CA SER A 132 -10.60 -7.91 1.66
C SER A 132 -10.95 -7.77 0.18
N ARG A 133 -10.90 -8.89 -0.57
CA ARG A 133 -11.31 -8.96 -1.98
C ARG A 133 -12.82 -8.87 -2.10
N GLY A 134 -13.55 -9.57 -1.23
CA GLY A 134 -15.01 -9.53 -1.15
C GLY A 134 -15.56 -8.13 -0.89
N LEU A 135 -14.97 -7.39 0.06
CA LEU A 135 -15.35 -6.00 0.35
C LEU A 135 -15.12 -5.08 -0.86
N THR A 136 -13.95 -5.17 -1.49
CA THR A 136 -13.63 -4.34 -2.66
C THR A 136 -14.61 -4.63 -3.81
N ARG A 137 -14.95 -5.90 -4.03
CA ARG A 137 -15.94 -6.35 -5.03
C ARG A 137 -17.35 -5.84 -4.71
N LEU A 138 -17.79 -5.91 -3.46
CA LEU A 138 -19.11 -5.45 -3.06
C LEU A 138 -19.26 -3.93 -3.20
N VAL A 139 -18.28 -3.15 -2.71
CA VAL A 139 -18.31 -1.69 -2.77
C VAL A 139 -18.34 -1.20 -4.23
N THR A 140 -17.50 -1.77 -5.11
CA THR A 140 -17.52 -1.42 -6.53
C THR A 140 -18.81 -1.84 -7.24
N ALA A 141 -19.39 -2.99 -6.88
CA ALA A 141 -20.68 -3.42 -7.40
C ALA A 141 -21.81 -2.45 -6.99
N LEU A 142 -21.85 -2.02 -5.73
CA LEU A 142 -22.84 -1.05 -5.24
C LEU A 142 -22.74 0.30 -5.97
N ILE A 143 -21.52 0.84 -6.14
CA ILE A 143 -21.31 2.07 -6.92
C ILE A 143 -21.78 1.88 -8.37
N SER A 144 -21.46 0.74 -8.99
CA SER A 144 -21.89 0.45 -10.36
C SER A 144 -23.41 0.30 -10.52
N ALA A 145 -24.10 -0.11 -9.46
CA ALA A 145 -25.56 -0.21 -9.37
C ALA A 145 -26.22 1.14 -9.03
N GLY A 146 -25.44 2.18 -8.75
CA GLY A 146 -25.92 3.51 -8.36
C GLY A 146 -26.20 3.67 -6.85
N ASP A 147 -25.92 2.66 -6.03
CA ASP A 147 -26.08 2.73 -4.57
C ASP A 147 -24.81 3.25 -3.88
N ASN A 148 -24.50 4.50 -4.20
CA ASN A 148 -23.30 5.17 -3.70
C ASN A 148 -23.32 5.38 -2.18
N THR A 149 -24.51 5.62 -1.61
CA THR A 149 -24.67 5.83 -0.16
C THR A 149 -24.34 4.56 0.60
N GLU A 150 -24.87 3.41 0.18
CA GLU A 150 -24.54 2.14 0.84
C GLU A 150 -23.07 1.78 0.63
N ALA A 151 -22.53 1.98 -0.58
CA ALA A 151 -21.12 1.73 -0.87
C ALA A 151 -20.18 2.52 0.06
N ALA A 152 -20.45 3.81 0.25
CA ALA A 152 -19.68 4.68 1.13
C ALA A 152 -19.75 4.22 2.59
N ASN A 153 -20.94 3.88 3.09
CA ASN A 153 -21.13 3.43 4.47
C ASN A 153 -20.38 2.13 4.76
N ILE A 154 -20.51 1.13 3.88
CA ILE A 154 -19.80 -0.16 4.04
C ILE A 154 -18.28 0.06 4.03
N ALA A 155 -17.78 0.89 3.12
CA ALA A 155 -16.36 1.20 3.04
C ALA A 155 -15.87 1.92 4.31
N ASP A 156 -16.59 2.93 4.79
CA ASP A 156 -16.25 3.67 6.01
C ASP A 156 -16.26 2.79 7.25
N GLU A 157 -17.27 1.93 7.41
CA GLU A 157 -17.35 1.00 8.53
C GLU A 157 -16.20 -0.01 8.51
N ALA A 158 -15.85 -0.54 7.34
CA ALA A 158 -14.69 -1.42 7.18
C ALA A 158 -13.39 -0.69 7.55
N ILE A 159 -13.19 0.53 7.06
CA ILE A 159 -12.03 1.36 7.39
C ILE A 159 -11.95 1.62 8.90
N ALA A 160 -13.08 1.92 9.55
CA ALA A 160 -13.15 2.17 10.99
C ALA A 160 -12.80 0.93 11.82
N ARG A 161 -13.10 -0.28 11.32
CA ARG A 161 -12.68 -1.56 11.92
C ARG A 161 -11.22 -1.92 11.63
N GLY A 162 -10.51 -1.11 10.85
CA GLY A 162 -9.14 -1.39 10.41
C GLY A 162 -9.04 -2.44 9.30
N GLU A 163 -10.17 -2.82 8.70
CA GLU A 163 -10.21 -3.68 7.52
C GLU A 163 -9.69 -2.93 6.30
N ARG A 164 -9.22 -3.68 5.30
CA ARG A 164 -8.56 -3.14 4.12
C ARG A 164 -9.01 -3.84 2.86
N GLY A 165 -9.00 -3.12 1.75
CA GLY A 165 -9.20 -3.73 0.45
C GLY A 165 -7.88 -4.21 -0.18
N SER A 166 -8.00 -5.05 -1.19
CA SER A 166 -6.90 -5.87 -1.72
C SER A 166 -6.39 -5.33 -3.06
N MET A 167 -5.72 -4.17 -3.12
CA MET A 167 -5.25 -3.67 -4.44
C MET A 167 -4.20 -2.56 -4.44
N SER A 168 -4.03 -1.81 -3.35
CA SER A 168 -3.09 -0.69 -3.34
C SER A 168 -1.99 -0.92 -2.31
N SER A 169 -0.74 -0.53 -2.62
CA SER A 169 0.43 -0.59 -1.73
C SER A 169 0.66 0.72 -0.96
N THR A 170 0.13 1.85 -1.44
CA THR A 170 0.38 3.18 -0.86
C THR A 170 -0.77 3.64 0.04
N VAL A 171 -2.01 3.62 -0.47
CA VAL A 171 -3.21 4.09 0.26
C VAL A 171 -4.33 3.08 0.08
N ASP A 172 -5.03 2.70 1.15
CA ASP A 172 -6.06 1.65 1.09
C ASP A 172 -7.07 1.91 -0.02
N VAL A 173 -7.39 0.86 -0.79
CA VAL A 173 -8.31 0.96 -1.92
C VAL A 173 -9.72 1.36 -1.45
N LEU A 174 -10.13 0.95 -0.24
CA LEU A 174 -11.44 1.30 0.31
C LEU A 174 -11.58 2.80 0.57
N LYS A 175 -10.49 3.51 0.92
CA LYS A 175 -10.53 4.96 1.15
C LYS A 175 -10.87 5.73 -0.14
N TYR A 176 -10.26 5.33 -1.26
CA TYR A 176 -10.60 5.89 -2.58
C TYR A 176 -12.05 5.60 -2.95
N LEU A 177 -12.50 4.34 -2.81
CA LEU A 177 -13.86 3.95 -3.18
C LEU A 177 -14.91 4.64 -2.31
N SER A 178 -14.66 4.80 -1.00
CA SER A 178 -15.51 5.59 -0.10
C SER A 178 -15.60 7.05 -0.56
N ALA A 179 -14.46 7.70 -0.79
CA ALA A 179 -14.42 9.09 -1.22
C ALA A 179 -15.10 9.29 -2.59
N TYR A 180 -14.88 8.35 -3.52
CA TYR A 180 -15.48 8.35 -4.85
C TYR A 180 -17.01 8.18 -4.77
N ALA A 181 -17.49 7.24 -3.95
CA ALA A 181 -18.91 7.01 -3.71
C ALA A 181 -19.60 8.26 -3.10
N LYS A 182 -18.92 8.98 -2.21
CA LYS A 182 -19.43 10.23 -1.61
C LYS A 182 -19.54 11.41 -2.59
N GLY A 183 -18.99 11.28 -3.79
CA GLY A 183 -19.11 12.25 -4.86
C GLY A 183 -17.90 13.17 -5.04
N PRO A 184 -17.94 14.09 -6.02
CA PRO A 184 -16.76 14.80 -6.52
C PRO A 184 -16.04 15.65 -5.48
N GLU A 185 -16.77 16.31 -4.57
CA GLU A 185 -16.18 17.15 -3.53
C GLU A 185 -15.40 16.32 -2.52
N ALA A 186 -15.99 15.23 -2.01
CA ALA A 186 -15.33 14.31 -1.09
C ALA A 186 -14.12 13.63 -1.74
N TYR A 187 -14.26 13.20 -3.00
CA TYR A 187 -13.16 12.62 -3.77
C TYR A 187 -12.02 13.62 -3.96
N SER A 188 -12.31 14.86 -4.35
CA SER A 188 -11.31 15.91 -4.52
C SER A 188 -10.58 16.24 -3.22
N ALA A 189 -11.32 16.35 -2.11
CA ALA A 189 -10.74 16.60 -0.79
C ALA A 189 -9.82 15.44 -0.37
N PHE A 190 -10.26 14.20 -0.59
CA PHE A 190 -9.47 13.01 -0.33
C PHE A 190 -8.19 12.99 -1.20
N THR A 191 -8.28 13.20 -2.50
CA THR A 191 -7.08 13.21 -3.37
C THR A 191 -6.10 14.31 -3.00
N ALA A 192 -6.59 15.48 -2.57
CA ALA A 192 -5.74 16.56 -2.06
C ALA A 192 -5.01 16.14 -0.76
N SER A 193 -5.69 15.40 0.13
CA SER A 193 -5.09 14.86 1.36
C SER A 193 -4.02 13.78 1.12
N LEU A 194 -3.91 13.25 -0.10
CA LEU A 194 -2.87 12.30 -0.48
C LEU A 194 -1.54 12.97 -0.78
N ALA A 195 -1.47 14.30 -0.87
CA ALA A 195 -0.21 15.02 -1.03
C ALA A 195 0.78 14.58 0.07
N PRO A 196 1.97 14.05 -0.28
CA PRO A 196 2.91 13.63 0.73
C PRO A 196 3.37 14.81 1.57
N THR A 197 3.37 14.63 2.88
CA THR A 197 3.85 15.61 3.86
C THR A 197 5.26 15.28 4.35
N HIS A 198 5.70 14.04 4.16
CA HIS A 198 7.04 13.60 4.50
C HIS A 198 7.64 12.73 3.42
N ASP A 199 8.96 12.70 3.40
CA ASP A 199 9.74 11.70 2.69
C ASP A 199 10.34 10.74 3.71
N TYR A 200 10.11 9.46 3.49
CA TYR A 200 10.64 8.38 4.30
C TYR A 200 11.63 7.57 3.50
N GLN A 201 12.81 7.34 4.07
CA GLN A 201 13.92 6.67 3.44
C GLN A 201 14.46 5.56 4.34
N VAL A 202 14.68 4.40 3.75
CA VAL A 202 15.42 3.30 4.37
C VAL A 202 16.74 3.19 3.61
N LEU A 203 17.84 3.50 4.31
CA LEU A 203 19.17 3.55 3.73
C LEU A 203 19.83 2.19 3.79
N GLN A 204 20.38 1.79 2.65
CA GLN A 204 21.08 0.53 2.46
C GLN A 204 22.51 0.81 2.02
N HIS A 205 23.43 -0.06 2.43
CA HIS A 205 24.82 -0.07 2.03
C HIS A 205 25.05 -0.93 0.78
N SER A 206 24.43 -2.12 0.71
CA SER A 206 24.67 -3.07 -0.41
C SER A 206 23.65 -3.03 -1.55
N ASP A 207 22.46 -2.48 -1.32
CA ASP A 207 21.40 -2.32 -2.32
C ASP A 207 20.95 -0.85 -2.42
N ARG A 208 19.99 -0.58 -3.29
CA ARG A 208 19.42 0.76 -3.48
C ARG A 208 18.55 1.15 -2.30
N ASP A 209 18.70 2.41 -1.86
CA ASP A 209 17.81 3.04 -0.89
C ASP A 209 16.34 2.96 -1.32
N ILE A 210 15.48 2.68 -0.34
CA ILE A 210 14.03 2.71 -0.53
C ILE A 210 13.55 4.09 -0.11
N SER A 211 12.87 4.80 -1.01
CA SER A 211 12.28 6.11 -0.72
C SER A 211 10.80 6.14 -1.08
N VAL A 212 9.98 6.60 -0.15
CA VAL A 212 8.53 6.72 -0.30
C VAL A 212 8.03 8.05 0.26
N GLY A 213 7.10 8.69 -0.45
CA GLY A 213 6.36 9.84 0.08
C GLY A 213 5.24 9.36 1.00
N LEU A 214 5.15 9.94 2.19
CA LEU A 214 4.13 9.63 3.18
C LEU A 214 3.15 10.78 3.35
N SER A 215 1.85 10.47 3.30
CA SER A 215 0.77 11.43 3.52
C SER A 215 0.21 11.23 4.93
N ARG A 216 0.30 12.27 5.79
CA ARG A 216 0.05 12.18 7.26
C ARG A 216 -1.18 11.35 7.63
N GLU A 217 -2.28 11.58 6.93
CA GLU A 217 -3.59 10.97 7.19
C GLU A 217 -3.76 9.53 6.67
N HIS A 218 -2.82 9.06 5.83
CA HIS A 218 -2.99 7.81 5.06
C HIS A 218 -1.84 6.81 5.19
N HIS A 219 -0.82 7.12 5.98
CA HIS A 219 0.30 6.19 6.20
C HIS A 219 -0.14 4.90 6.91
N ARG A 220 0.51 3.81 6.52
CA ARG A 220 0.13 2.43 6.85
C ARG A 220 0.77 1.88 8.13
N GLY A 221 1.66 2.63 8.76
CA GLY A 221 2.42 2.22 9.95
C GLY A 221 3.52 1.21 9.61
N THR A 222 4.45 1.56 8.71
CA THR A 222 5.57 0.67 8.32
C THR A 222 6.86 0.98 9.07
N MET A 223 6.96 2.15 9.71
CA MET A 223 8.19 2.65 10.33
C MET A 223 8.75 1.69 11.38
N ARG A 224 7.89 1.18 12.27
CA ARG A 224 8.29 0.20 13.29
C ARG A 224 8.97 -1.02 12.67
N ARG A 225 8.32 -1.64 11.68
CA ARG A 225 8.82 -2.85 11.03
C ARG A 225 10.19 -2.62 10.40
N ASP A 226 10.38 -1.46 9.78
CA ASP A 226 11.65 -1.13 9.13
C ASP A 226 12.76 -0.89 10.16
N LEU A 227 12.47 -0.18 11.26
CA LEU A 227 13.39 0.00 12.40
C LEU A 227 13.75 -1.35 13.08
N GLU A 228 12.77 -2.23 13.28
CA GLU A 228 12.98 -3.58 13.81
C GLU A 228 13.83 -4.47 12.88
N SER A 229 13.88 -4.14 11.58
CA SER A 229 14.70 -4.89 10.61
C SER A 229 16.16 -4.44 10.54
N MET A 230 16.52 -3.33 11.20
CA MET A 230 17.86 -2.78 11.17
C MET A 230 18.86 -3.68 11.89
N ASN A 231 19.99 -3.96 11.23
CA ASN A 231 21.06 -4.82 11.76
C ASN A 231 22.44 -4.14 11.75
N GLY A 232 22.49 -2.83 11.47
CA GLY A 232 23.72 -2.05 11.40
C GLY A 232 24.52 -2.20 10.09
N ALA A 233 24.09 -3.08 9.18
CA ALA A 233 24.68 -3.27 7.86
C ALA A 233 23.67 -2.93 6.74
N ASP A 234 22.54 -3.63 6.70
CA ASP A 234 21.47 -3.47 5.72
C ASP A 234 20.10 -3.95 6.26
N PRO A 235 19.11 -3.06 6.44
CA PRO A 235 19.24 -1.59 6.42
C PRO A 235 20.04 -1.08 7.62
N TRP A 236 20.77 0.02 7.44
CA TRP A 236 21.63 0.59 8.48
C TRP A 236 21.13 1.92 9.05
N ALA A 237 20.27 2.62 8.31
CA ALA A 237 19.65 3.84 8.78
C ALA A 237 18.25 4.05 8.18
N VAL A 238 17.45 4.83 8.90
CA VAL A 238 16.12 5.27 8.47
C VAL A 238 16.04 6.77 8.65
N VAL A 239 15.49 7.49 7.67
CA VAL A 239 15.30 8.94 7.71
C VAL A 239 13.84 9.28 7.41
N LEU A 240 13.24 10.11 8.25
CA LEU A 240 11.92 10.69 8.06
C LEU A 240 12.06 12.22 8.00
N ARG A 241 11.86 12.79 6.81
CA ARG A 241 11.98 14.22 6.56
C ARG A 241 10.61 14.84 6.36
N ALA A 242 10.29 15.89 7.12
CA ALA A 242 9.12 16.72 6.83
C ALA A 242 9.39 17.54 5.57
N ARG A 243 8.44 17.55 4.64
CA ARG A 243 8.53 18.38 3.44
C ARG A 243 8.31 19.84 3.82
N ALA A 244 9.07 20.72 3.18
CA ALA A 244 8.86 22.14 3.34
C ALA A 244 7.47 22.55 2.83
N PRO A 245 6.87 23.62 3.39
CA PRO A 245 5.64 24.17 2.84
C PRO A 245 5.78 24.45 1.34
N LEU A 246 4.69 24.28 0.59
CA LEU A 246 4.70 24.53 -0.85
C LEU A 246 5.19 25.96 -1.16
N GLY A 247 6.24 26.08 -1.99
CA GLY A 247 6.85 27.36 -2.36
C GLY A 247 7.92 27.88 -1.41
N ALA A 248 8.23 27.16 -0.33
CA ALA A 248 9.39 27.45 0.51
C ALA A 248 10.72 27.13 -0.22
N PRO A 249 11.82 27.80 0.12
CA PRO A 249 13.13 27.50 -0.46
C PRO A 249 13.57 26.07 -0.11
N GLU A 250 14.15 25.36 -1.08
CA GLU A 250 14.75 24.05 -0.86
C GLU A 250 16.18 24.21 -0.30
N ASP A 251 16.28 24.71 0.93
CA ASP A 251 17.55 24.87 1.64
C ASP A 251 17.46 24.41 3.12
N PHE A 252 18.53 24.66 3.89
CA PHE A 252 18.62 24.25 5.28
C PHE A 252 17.72 25.05 6.24
N THR A 253 17.11 26.15 5.81
CA THR A 253 16.27 27.00 6.69
C THR A 253 14.97 26.33 7.09
N THR A 254 14.46 25.41 6.26
CA THR A 254 13.27 24.62 6.55
C THR A 254 13.58 23.15 6.86
N SER A 255 14.87 22.80 6.99
CA SER A 255 15.27 21.42 7.21
C SER A 255 14.74 20.91 8.54
N ARG A 256 13.91 19.86 8.43
CA ARG A 256 13.28 19.19 9.55
C ARG A 256 13.23 17.70 9.28
N TYR A 257 13.98 16.92 10.04
CA TYR A 257 13.99 15.47 9.88
C TYR A 257 14.37 14.77 11.17
N LEU A 258 13.91 13.53 11.29
CA LEU A 258 14.34 12.57 12.29
C LEU A 258 15.06 11.43 11.58
N GLN A 259 16.18 10.98 12.13
CA GLN A 259 16.87 9.80 11.61
C GLN A 259 17.33 8.87 12.72
N ALA A 260 17.45 7.59 12.38
CA ALA A 260 18.01 6.57 13.26
C ALA A 260 19.06 5.77 12.51
N ALA A 261 20.13 5.37 13.20
CA ALA A 261 21.19 4.53 12.65
C ALA A 261 21.69 3.54 13.71
N GLY A 262 21.97 2.29 13.32
CA GLY A 262 22.40 1.23 14.23
C GLY A 262 21.68 -0.10 14.01
N THR A 263 21.51 -0.87 15.09
CA THR A 263 20.73 -2.13 15.09
C THR A 263 19.40 -1.94 15.80
N ALA A 264 18.49 -2.90 15.65
CA ALA A 264 17.18 -2.89 16.32
C ALA A 264 17.29 -2.81 17.85
N GLU A 265 18.37 -3.32 18.45
CA GLU A 265 18.60 -3.32 19.89
C GLU A 265 19.34 -2.07 20.38
N ALA A 266 20.13 -1.42 19.51
CA ALA A 266 20.91 -0.25 19.85
C ALA A 266 21.09 0.65 18.63
N MET A 267 20.34 1.76 18.61
CA MET A 267 20.45 2.80 17.59
C MET A 267 20.56 4.18 18.23
N VAL A 268 21.27 5.08 17.54
CA VAL A 268 21.24 6.51 17.82
C VAL A 268 20.09 7.14 17.06
N VAL A 269 19.39 8.08 17.69
CA VAL A 269 18.36 8.90 17.04
C VAL A 269 18.84 10.34 16.98
N GLU A 270 18.71 10.97 15.82
CA GLU A 270 19.10 12.35 15.60
C GLU A 270 17.93 13.15 15.04
N LEU A 271 17.74 14.36 15.57
CA LEU A 271 16.70 15.31 15.17
C LEU A 271 17.36 16.56 14.58
N CYS A 272 16.97 16.93 13.36
CA CYS A 272 17.30 18.22 12.77
C CYS A 272 16.08 19.12 12.76
N MET A 273 16.26 20.35 13.24
CA MET A 273 15.21 21.38 13.33
C MET A 273 15.76 22.75 12.92
N PRO A 274 14.93 23.64 12.35
CA PRO A 274 15.31 25.04 12.15
C PRO A 274 15.71 25.71 13.47
N GLY A 275 16.77 26.52 13.47
CA GLY A 275 17.32 27.18 14.67
C GLY A 275 18.85 27.32 14.64
N GLY A 276 19.45 27.62 15.79
CA GLY A 276 20.92 27.71 15.95
C GLY A 276 21.54 29.04 15.53
N ALA A 277 20.77 30.13 15.51
CA ALA A 277 21.27 31.45 15.13
C ALA A 277 22.43 31.94 16.01
N ASP A 278 22.48 31.48 17.26
CA ASP A 278 23.55 31.74 18.24
C ASP A 278 24.90 31.14 17.84
N ILE A 279 24.90 30.05 17.06
CA ILE A 279 26.11 29.44 16.48
C ILE A 279 26.27 29.74 14.98
N GLY A 280 25.48 30.68 14.44
CA GLY A 280 25.50 31.03 13.01
C GLY A 280 24.82 30.03 12.09
N ALA A 281 24.02 29.10 12.62
CA ALA A 281 23.26 28.13 11.86
C ALA A 281 21.82 28.60 11.57
N VAL A 282 21.19 27.98 10.57
CA VAL A 282 19.76 28.10 10.25
C VAL A 282 18.97 26.83 10.60
N SER A 283 19.64 25.70 10.75
CA SER A 283 19.11 24.49 11.36
C SER A 283 20.21 23.74 12.13
N VAL A 284 19.81 22.95 13.11
CA VAL A 284 20.73 22.21 13.97
C VAL A 284 20.30 20.76 14.04
N ARG A 285 21.21 19.86 13.72
CA ARG A 285 21.13 18.43 14.01
C ARG A 285 21.64 18.17 15.43
N SER A 286 20.82 17.47 16.20
CA SER A 286 21.10 17.10 17.57
C SER A 286 20.94 15.59 17.76
N VAL A 287 21.77 14.99 18.60
CA VAL A 287 21.55 13.63 19.11
C VAL A 287 20.45 13.72 20.18
N VAL A 288 19.48 12.81 20.08
CA VAL A 288 18.38 12.69 21.04
C VAL A 288 18.85 11.80 22.20
N GLY A 289 18.53 12.21 23.42
CA GLY A 289 18.83 11.45 24.64
C GLY A 289 17.65 11.39 25.60
N HIS A 290 17.61 10.33 26.40
CA HIS A 290 16.73 10.21 27.56
C HIS A 290 17.16 11.22 28.65
N PRO A 291 16.22 11.68 29.51
CA PRO A 291 16.59 12.51 30.65
C PRO A 291 17.57 11.77 31.56
N SER A 292 18.76 12.35 31.76
CA SER A 292 19.82 11.78 32.58
C SER A 292 20.41 12.84 33.52
N THR A 293 20.84 12.41 34.72
CA THR A 293 21.50 13.30 35.69
C THR A 293 23.01 13.10 35.62
N GLY A 294 23.70 13.82 34.74
CA GLY A 294 25.16 13.85 34.69
C GLY A 294 25.73 13.75 33.26
N ARG A 295 27.05 13.94 33.13
CA ARG A 295 27.75 13.71 31.87
C ARG A 295 27.91 12.20 31.68
N ALA A 296 27.10 11.62 30.82
CA ALA A 296 27.15 10.20 30.57
C ALA A 296 28.39 9.83 29.72
N GLU A 297 29.04 8.72 30.08
CA GLU A 297 30.19 8.19 29.33
C GLU A 297 29.70 7.63 27.98
N ARG A 298 30.55 7.70 26.95
CA ARG A 298 30.26 7.08 25.64
C ARG A 298 30.79 5.65 25.64
N ASP A 299 30.05 4.75 26.27
CA ASP A 299 30.44 3.37 26.55
C ASP A 299 29.67 2.31 25.74
N VAL A 300 28.61 2.70 25.02
CA VAL A 300 27.79 1.76 24.23
C VAL A 300 28.25 1.76 22.78
N GLU A 301 28.58 0.59 22.27
CA GLU A 301 28.97 0.39 20.87
C GLU A 301 27.75 0.19 19.98
N ILE A 302 27.61 1.01 18.94
CA ILE A 302 26.63 0.83 17.87
C ILE A 302 27.34 0.44 16.57
N THR A 303 26.76 -0.50 15.84
CA THR A 303 27.29 -0.97 14.55
C THR A 303 26.73 -0.13 13.41
N LEU A 304 27.62 0.43 12.59
CA LEU A 304 27.30 1.11 11.34
C LEU A 304 28.08 0.47 10.18
N PRO A 305 27.71 0.70 8.91
CA PRO A 305 28.36 0.03 7.78
C PRO A 305 29.85 0.32 7.65
N ARG A 306 30.29 1.48 8.15
CA ARG A 306 31.68 1.95 8.06
C ARG A 306 32.48 1.76 9.36
N GLY A 307 31.88 1.21 10.41
CA GLY A 307 32.59 0.98 11.67
C GLY A 307 31.66 0.95 12.88
N ILE A 308 32.30 0.93 14.06
CA ILE A 308 31.61 0.97 15.35
C ILE A 308 31.73 2.39 15.91
N GLU A 309 30.61 2.96 16.35
CA GLU A 309 30.59 4.22 17.07
C GLU A 309 30.29 4.00 18.56
N ARG A 310 30.83 4.88 19.40
CA ARG A 310 30.58 4.87 20.83
C ARG A 310 29.64 6.00 21.22
N ILE A 311 28.46 5.61 21.68
CA ILE A 311 27.35 6.49 22.05
C ILE A 311 27.11 6.42 23.55
N SER A 312 26.57 7.49 24.11
CA SER A 312 26.23 7.49 25.53
C SER A 312 24.97 6.68 25.79
N ARG A 313 24.91 5.98 26.92
CA ARG A 313 23.81 5.05 27.22
C ARG A 313 22.42 5.71 27.22
N ASP A 314 22.34 6.97 27.61
CA ASP A 314 21.11 7.76 27.56
C ASP A 314 20.73 8.18 26.13
N GLU A 315 21.65 8.15 25.19
CA GLU A 315 21.43 8.47 23.76
C GLU A 315 21.15 7.23 22.89
N VAL A 316 21.07 6.04 23.50
CA VAL A 316 20.76 4.77 22.81
C VAL A 316 19.30 4.41 22.95
N PHE A 317 18.69 4.05 21.83
CA PHE A 317 17.29 3.64 21.72
C PHE A 317 17.20 2.21 21.19
N THR A 318 16.16 1.50 21.60
CA THR A 318 15.69 0.30 20.89
C THR A 318 14.79 0.70 19.72
N ALA A 319 14.56 -0.23 18.79
CA ALA A 319 13.65 -0.04 17.66
C ALA A 319 12.23 0.35 18.09
N ASP A 320 11.72 -0.21 19.20
CA ASP A 320 10.37 0.15 19.68
C ASP A 320 10.31 1.59 20.21
N GLN A 321 11.33 2.03 20.95
CA GLN A 321 11.41 3.42 21.42
C GLN A 321 11.57 4.39 20.25
N ALA A 322 12.46 4.08 19.30
CA ALA A 322 12.64 4.86 18.09
C ALA A 322 11.36 4.89 17.25
N ALA A 323 10.63 3.79 17.13
CA ALA A 323 9.35 3.76 16.42
C ALA A 323 8.32 4.71 17.06
N GLY A 324 8.28 4.80 18.39
CA GLY A 324 7.46 5.80 19.10
C GLY A 324 7.83 7.24 18.76
N LEU A 325 9.13 7.54 18.68
CA LEU A 325 9.65 8.86 18.27
C LEU A 325 9.28 9.18 16.82
N PHE A 326 9.49 8.23 15.90
CA PHE A 326 9.16 8.38 14.48
C PHE A 326 7.67 8.61 14.26
N GLU A 327 6.80 7.83 14.92
CA GLU A 327 5.35 8.01 14.84
C GLU A 327 4.90 9.36 15.43
N THR A 328 5.53 9.80 16.53
CA THR A 328 5.24 11.11 17.13
C THR A 328 5.65 12.23 16.17
N PHE A 329 6.90 12.21 15.71
CA PHE A 329 7.42 13.19 14.75
C PHE A 329 6.61 13.22 13.46
N TYR A 330 6.23 12.06 12.92
CA TYR A 330 5.39 11.97 11.73
C TYR A 330 4.04 12.69 11.89
N ARG A 331 3.47 12.67 13.10
CA ARG A 331 2.16 13.24 13.40
C ARG A 331 2.24 14.72 13.80
N THR A 332 3.32 15.14 14.45
CA THR A 332 3.41 16.46 15.11
C THR A 332 4.60 17.31 14.70
N ASP A 333 5.52 16.80 13.87
CA ASP A 333 6.79 17.44 13.52
C ASP A 333 7.71 17.71 14.73
N THR A 334 7.47 17.04 15.85
CA THR A 334 8.20 17.15 17.12
C THR A 334 8.36 15.78 17.77
N ILE A 335 9.30 15.64 18.71
CA ILE A 335 9.50 14.38 19.46
C ILE A 335 8.93 14.41 20.89
N GLY A 336 8.24 15.49 21.27
CA GLY A 336 7.83 15.76 22.66
C GLY A 336 8.88 16.51 23.47
N GLU A 337 8.58 16.78 24.74
CA GLU A 337 9.44 17.55 25.67
C GLU A 337 10.25 16.66 26.63
N ASP A 338 10.02 15.35 26.60
CA ASP A 338 10.62 14.38 27.53
C ASP A 338 12.04 13.95 27.13
N TYR A 339 12.65 14.60 26.14
CA TYR A 339 13.97 14.24 25.61
C TYR A 339 14.95 15.41 25.69
N VAL A 340 16.22 15.06 25.87
CA VAL A 340 17.34 16.00 25.85
C VAL A 340 17.95 16.01 24.45
N LEU A 341 18.29 17.20 23.95
CA LEU A 341 18.93 17.39 22.65
C LEU A 341 20.37 17.86 22.85
N ARG A 342 21.33 17.08 22.38
CA ARG A 342 22.73 17.49 22.32
C ARG A 342 23.08 17.91 20.89
N PRO A 343 23.35 19.21 20.63
CA PRO A 343 23.66 19.66 19.29
C PRO A 343 24.99 19.05 18.82
N VAL A 344 25.05 18.60 17.57
CA VAL A 344 26.25 18.00 16.96
C VAL A 344 26.70 18.71 15.70
N GLU A 345 25.77 19.32 14.96
CA GLU A 345 26.08 20.00 13.70
C GLU A 345 25.01 21.05 13.41
N GLY A 346 25.43 22.26 13.08
CA GLY A 346 24.59 23.32 12.54
C GLY A 346 24.81 23.46 11.04
N TYR A 347 23.75 23.73 10.29
CA TYR A 347 23.78 24.01 8.86
C TYR A 347 23.59 25.50 8.62
N THR A 348 24.39 26.08 7.74
CA THR A 348 24.29 27.50 7.37
C THR A 348 23.43 27.67 6.11
N ALA A 349 22.91 28.89 5.89
CA ALA A 349 22.02 29.18 4.76
C ALA A 349 22.69 28.97 3.39
N ASP A 350 24.01 29.14 3.31
CA ASP A 350 24.83 28.92 2.11
C ASP A 350 25.26 27.46 1.92
N GLY A 351 24.75 26.54 2.74
CA GLY A 351 25.00 25.10 2.63
C GLY A 351 26.28 24.61 3.33
N GLY A 352 26.91 25.46 4.15
CA GLY A 352 28.03 25.09 5.00
C GLY A 352 27.60 24.44 6.32
N HIS A 353 28.62 24.09 7.13
CA HIS A 353 28.45 23.45 8.44
C HIS A 353 29.19 24.23 9.52
N VAL A 354 28.61 24.30 10.70
CA VAL A 354 29.21 24.81 11.94
C VAL A 354 29.09 23.77 13.03
N TYR A 355 30.10 23.65 13.89
CA TYR A 355 30.12 22.65 14.96
C TYR A 355 29.98 23.35 16.31
N PRO A 356 29.02 22.95 17.16
CA PRO A 356 28.90 23.47 18.52
C PRO A 356 30.16 23.19 19.34
N GLU A 357 30.54 24.13 20.21
CA GLU A 357 31.61 23.89 21.19
C GLU A 357 31.15 22.81 22.19
N THR A 358 31.89 21.69 22.29
CA THR A 358 31.56 20.49 23.10
C THR A 358 31.95 20.57 24.55
#